data_AF-A0AAW0JP84-F1
#
_entry.id   AF-A0AAW0JP84-F1
#
_cell.length_a   1.000
_cell.length_b   1.000
_cell.length_c   1.000
_cell.angle_alpha   90.00
_cell.angle_beta   90.00
_cell.angle_gamma   90.00
#
_symmetry.space_group_name_H-M   'P 1'
#
loop_
_entity.id
_entity.type
_entity.pdbx_description
1 polymer ?
#
loop_
_entity_poly.entity_id
_entity_poly.type
_entity_poly.pdbx_seq_one_letter_code
_entity_poly.pdbx_strand_id
1 'polypeptide(L)'
;MSRARVYADINVHRPRDYWDYESLSVQWGEQDDYEVVRKIGRGKYSEVFEGINVTNNEKCVIKILKPVKKKKIKREIKILQNLCGGPNIVKLLDIVRDQHSKTPSLIFECVNSTDFKVLYPTLTDYDIRYYIYELLKVLGTDELNAYLNKYQLVLDAQLDALVGRHSRKPWSRFINTDNQHLVSPEAHPYFLQVRSAENSRMRTQ
;
A
#
# COMPACT_ATOMS: atom_id res chain seq x y z
N MET A 1 -19.52 21.22 4.50
CA MET A 1 -18.86 19.90 4.52
C MET A 1 -17.43 20.03 4.03
N SER A 2 -16.47 19.34 4.64
CA SER A 2 -15.08 19.31 4.16
C SER A 2 -14.96 18.40 2.93
N ARG A 3 -14.20 18.83 1.92
CA ARG A 3 -13.97 18.09 0.66
C ARG A 3 -12.47 18.09 0.34
N ALA A 4 -11.97 17.00 -0.23
CA ALA A 4 -10.57 16.93 -0.63
C ALA A 4 -10.25 18.04 -1.64
N ARG A 5 -9.15 18.77 -1.41
CA ARG A 5 -8.74 19.89 -2.28
C ARG A 5 -8.41 19.45 -3.70
N VAL A 6 -7.99 18.20 -3.86
CA VAL A 6 -7.66 17.57 -5.13
C VAL A 6 -8.24 16.16 -5.16
N TYR A 7 -8.66 15.71 -6.35
CA TYR A 7 -9.21 14.37 -6.60
C TYR A 7 -10.51 14.07 -5.85
N ALA A 8 -11.32 15.09 -5.58
CA ALA A 8 -12.50 14.96 -4.72
C ALA A 8 -13.53 13.92 -5.23
N ASP A 9 -13.77 13.90 -6.52
CA ASP A 9 -14.83 13.10 -7.15
C ASP A 9 -14.26 11.91 -7.89
N ILE A 10 -13.07 11.49 -7.51
CA ILE A 10 -12.38 10.43 -8.21
C ILE A 10 -13.31 9.21 -8.21
N ASN A 11 -13.65 8.65 -7.06
CA ASN A 11 -14.67 7.60 -6.86
C ASN A 11 -15.82 7.53 -7.90
N VAL A 12 -16.41 8.69 -8.19
CA VAL A 12 -17.61 8.89 -9.01
C VAL A 12 -17.37 8.57 -10.50
N HIS A 13 -16.21 8.89 -11.07
CA HIS A 13 -15.95 8.64 -12.50
C HIS A 13 -15.25 7.30 -12.75
N ARG A 14 -15.30 6.38 -11.77
CA ARG A 14 -14.79 5.01 -11.91
C ARG A 14 -15.93 4.02 -12.10
N PRO A 15 -15.68 2.91 -12.80
CA PRO A 15 -16.58 1.77 -12.77
C PRO A 15 -16.87 1.38 -11.32
N ARG A 16 -18.10 0.97 -11.04
CA ARG A 16 -18.55 0.58 -9.70
C ARG A 16 -17.61 -0.44 -9.06
N ASP A 17 -17.19 -1.43 -9.84
CA ASP A 17 -16.31 -2.53 -9.42
C ASP A 17 -14.93 -2.07 -8.93
N TYR A 18 -14.52 -0.84 -9.24
CA TYR A 18 -13.25 -0.26 -8.75
C TYR A 18 -13.28 0.01 -7.24
N TRP A 19 -14.40 0.55 -6.73
CA TRP A 19 -14.52 1.01 -5.35
C TRP A 19 -15.52 0.19 -4.53
N ASP A 20 -16.45 -0.51 -5.17
CA ASP A 20 -17.43 -1.38 -4.52
C ASP A 20 -16.78 -2.69 -4.09
N TYR A 21 -15.87 -2.61 -3.11
CA TYR A 21 -15.18 -3.75 -2.55
C TYR A 21 -16.12 -4.75 -1.87
N GLU A 22 -17.37 -4.37 -1.56
CA GLU A 22 -18.32 -5.31 -0.97
C GLU A 22 -18.79 -6.34 -2.01
N SER A 23 -18.91 -5.92 -3.27
CA SER A 23 -19.22 -6.77 -4.42
C SER A 23 -18.06 -7.66 -4.89
N LEU A 24 -16.82 -7.39 -4.46
CA LEU A 24 -15.63 -8.13 -4.91
C LEU A 24 -15.79 -9.65 -4.69
N SER A 25 -15.60 -10.41 -5.77
CA SER A 25 -15.38 -11.86 -5.72
C SER A 25 -13.88 -12.14 -5.64
N VAL A 26 -13.45 -12.83 -4.59
CA VAL A 26 -12.03 -13.16 -4.36
C VAL A 26 -11.75 -14.52 -4.98
N GLN A 27 -10.78 -14.56 -5.89
CA GLN A 27 -10.17 -15.81 -6.35
C GLN A 27 -9.18 -16.27 -5.30
N TRP A 28 -9.34 -17.50 -4.81
CA TRP A 28 -8.50 -18.06 -3.76
C TRP A 28 -7.46 -18.99 -4.38
N GLY A 29 -6.19 -18.79 -4.05
CA GLY A 29 -5.11 -19.72 -4.34
C GLY A 29 -5.06 -20.86 -3.31
N GLU A 30 -4.19 -21.83 -3.57
CA GLU A 30 -3.96 -22.98 -2.71
C GLU A 30 -3.00 -22.61 -1.58
N GLN A 31 -3.44 -22.75 -0.33
CA GLN A 31 -2.59 -22.42 0.83
C GLN A 31 -1.41 -23.37 0.96
N ASP A 32 -1.58 -24.62 0.54
CA ASP A 32 -0.55 -25.68 0.65
C ASP A 32 0.67 -25.41 -0.24
N ASP A 33 0.58 -24.45 -1.18
CA ASP A 33 1.71 -23.95 -1.96
C ASP A 33 2.68 -23.11 -1.12
N TYR A 34 2.35 -22.78 0.14
CA TYR A 34 3.14 -21.88 0.98
C TYR A 34 3.48 -22.50 2.34
N GLU A 35 4.78 -22.54 2.65
CA GLU A 35 5.27 -23.02 3.94
C GLU A 35 5.72 -21.85 4.83
N VAL A 36 5.33 -21.88 6.11
CA VAL A 36 5.76 -20.90 7.11
C VAL A 36 7.16 -21.25 7.61
N VAL A 37 8.10 -20.31 7.48
CA VAL A 37 9.47 -20.46 7.99
C VAL A 37 9.59 -19.92 9.41
N ARG A 38 9.22 -18.65 9.61
CA ARG A 38 9.31 -18.02 10.94
C ARG A 38 8.33 -16.87 11.07
N LYS A 39 7.93 -16.61 12.31
CA LYS A 39 7.13 -15.42 12.64
C LYS A 39 7.99 -14.16 12.61
N ILE A 40 7.52 -13.13 11.92
CA ILE A 40 8.23 -11.84 11.80
C ILE A 40 7.44 -10.67 12.39
N GLY A 41 6.14 -10.84 12.63
CA GLY A 41 5.33 -9.77 13.21
C GLY A 41 4.01 -10.25 13.80
N ARG A 42 3.49 -9.46 14.74
CA ARG A 42 2.16 -9.65 15.32
C ARG A 42 1.46 -8.31 15.43
N GLY A 43 0.28 -8.21 14.84
CA GLY A 43 -0.58 -7.04 14.90
C GLY A 43 -1.91 -7.33 15.56
N LYS A 44 -2.71 -6.27 15.74
CA LYS A 44 -4.09 -6.36 16.22
C LYS A 44 -4.98 -7.20 15.28
N TYR A 45 -4.76 -7.10 13.98
CA TYR A 45 -5.62 -7.68 12.94
C TYR A 45 -4.99 -8.83 12.15
N SER A 46 -3.71 -9.12 12.35
CA SER A 46 -2.98 -10.15 11.60
C SER A 46 -1.77 -10.66 12.36
N GLU A 47 -1.26 -11.79 11.89
CA GLU A 47 0.05 -12.32 12.23
C GLU A 47 0.84 -12.47 10.94
N VAL A 48 2.14 -12.14 10.98
CA VAL A 48 2.98 -12.03 9.79
C VAL A 48 4.15 -12.97 9.93
N PHE A 49 4.42 -13.72 8.87
CA PHE A 49 5.45 -14.74 8.80
C PHE A 49 6.30 -14.56 7.54
N GLU A 50 7.58 -14.88 7.64
CA GLU A 50 8.38 -15.23 6.47
C GLU A 50 8.01 -16.65 6.07
N GLY A 51 7.88 -16.88 4.77
CA GLY A 51 7.54 -18.19 4.19
C GLY A 51 8.23 -18.40 2.85
N ILE A 52 7.99 -19.56 2.26
CA ILE A 52 8.48 -19.95 0.94
C ILE A 52 7.31 -20.49 0.13
N ASN A 53 7.19 -20.08 -1.12
CA ASN A 53 6.33 -20.76 -2.08
C ASN A 53 7.04 -22.04 -2.53
N VAL A 54 6.49 -23.21 -2.21
CA VAL A 54 7.15 -24.50 -2.45
C VAL A 54 7.13 -24.92 -3.91
N THR A 55 6.28 -24.29 -4.74
CA THR A 55 6.17 -24.61 -6.18
C THR A 55 7.33 -24.01 -6.99
N ASN A 56 7.87 -22.87 -6.55
CA ASN A 56 8.93 -22.14 -7.26
C ASN A 56 10.15 -21.81 -6.37
N ASN A 57 10.10 -22.16 -5.09
CA ASN A 57 11.14 -21.93 -4.08
C ASN A 57 11.46 -20.44 -3.83
N GLU A 58 10.51 -19.53 -4.12
CA GLU A 58 10.67 -18.10 -3.86
C GLU A 58 10.24 -17.74 -2.43
N LYS A 59 10.99 -16.83 -1.81
CA LYS A 59 10.64 -16.28 -0.49
C LYS A 59 9.43 -15.36 -0.59
N CYS A 60 8.53 -15.45 0.39
CA CYS A 60 7.36 -14.59 0.50
C CYS A 60 7.11 -14.15 1.94
N VAL A 61 6.21 -13.18 2.10
CA VAL A 61 5.65 -12.81 3.40
C VAL A 61 4.19 -13.25 3.46
N ILE A 62 3.87 -14.08 4.46
CA ILE A 62 2.54 -14.63 4.69
C ILE A 62 1.87 -13.81 5.81
N LYS A 63 0.83 -13.07 5.47
CA LYS A 63 0.02 -12.31 6.43
C LYS A 63 -1.29 -13.03 6.69
N ILE A 64 -1.34 -13.77 7.78
CA ILE A 64 -2.54 -14.48 8.23
C ILE A 64 -3.49 -13.46 8.89
N LEU A 65 -4.70 -13.33 8.36
CA LEU A 65 -5.67 -12.37 8.85
C LEU A 65 -6.46 -12.97 10.02
N LYS A 66 -6.50 -12.25 11.15
CA LYS A 66 -7.33 -12.65 12.29
C LYS A 66 -8.82 -12.54 11.94
N PRO A 67 -9.72 -13.21 12.67
CA PRO A 67 -11.16 -13.10 12.46
C PRO A 67 -11.63 -11.64 12.51
N VAL A 68 -11.99 -11.10 11.35
CA VAL A 68 -12.51 -9.74 11.17
C VAL A 68 -13.66 -9.74 10.16
N LYS A 69 -14.46 -8.67 10.14
CA LYS A 69 -15.59 -8.54 9.20
C LYS A 69 -15.09 -8.71 7.75
N LYS A 70 -15.74 -9.58 6.96
CA LYS A 70 -15.40 -9.84 5.55
C LYS A 70 -15.22 -8.56 4.72
N LYS A 71 -16.04 -7.54 4.95
CA LYS A 71 -15.91 -6.24 4.27
C LYS A 71 -14.56 -5.54 4.49
N LYS A 72 -13.91 -5.73 5.64
CA LYS A 72 -12.56 -5.18 5.89
C LYS A 72 -11.51 -5.93 5.08
N ILE A 73 -11.64 -7.24 4.97
CA ILE A 73 -10.74 -8.11 4.19
C ILE A 73 -10.86 -7.77 2.71
N LYS A 74 -12.08 -7.76 2.16
CA LYS A 74 -12.32 -7.39 0.76
C LYS A 74 -11.82 -5.99 0.44
N ARG A 75 -11.96 -5.03 1.37
CA ARG A 75 -11.44 -3.68 1.21
C ARG A 75 -9.91 -3.65 1.10
N GLU A 76 -9.21 -4.39 1.94
CA GLU A 76 -7.75 -4.47 1.91
C GLU A 76 -7.26 -5.11 0.61
N ILE A 77 -7.86 -6.24 0.22
CA ILE A 77 -7.59 -6.92 -1.05
C ILE A 77 -7.82 -5.97 -2.23
N LYS A 78 -8.99 -5.31 -2.28
CA LYS A 78 -9.33 -4.43 -3.42
C LYS A 78 -8.36 -3.27 -3.53
N ILE A 79 -7.98 -2.67 -2.41
CA ILE A 79 -7.01 -1.57 -2.39
C ILE A 79 -5.65 -2.07 -2.88
N LEU A 80 -5.17 -3.23 -2.43
CA LEU A 80 -3.90 -3.82 -2.85
C LEU A 80 -3.89 -4.20 -4.34
N GLN A 81 -4.96 -4.81 -4.84
CA GLN A 81 -5.12 -5.12 -6.27
C GLN A 81 -5.10 -3.85 -7.12
N ASN A 82 -5.85 -2.83 -6.69
CA ASN A 82 -5.84 -1.53 -7.35
C ASN A 82 -4.50 -0.82 -7.20
N LEU A 83 -3.64 -1.20 -6.26
CA LEU A 83 -2.36 -0.53 -5.96
C LEU A 83 -1.14 -1.24 -6.58
N CYS A 84 -1.29 -2.52 -6.91
CA CYS A 84 -0.23 -3.40 -7.37
C CYS A 84 0.51 -2.78 -8.56
N GLY A 85 1.81 -3.03 -8.69
CA GLY A 85 2.64 -2.47 -9.77
C GLY A 85 3.12 -1.04 -9.54
N GLY A 86 2.72 -0.43 -8.43
CA GLY A 86 3.16 0.91 -8.08
C GLY A 86 4.58 1.05 -7.58
N PRO A 87 5.32 2.13 -7.92
CA PRO A 87 6.56 2.47 -7.26
C PRO A 87 6.39 2.45 -5.74
N ASN A 88 7.26 1.71 -5.07
CA ASN A 88 7.35 1.61 -3.61
C ASN A 88 6.05 1.10 -2.94
N ILE A 89 5.22 0.36 -3.67
CA ILE A 89 4.05 -0.35 -3.15
C ILE A 89 4.37 -1.83 -3.11
N VAL A 90 4.18 -2.45 -1.93
CA VAL A 90 4.38 -3.89 -1.76
C VAL A 90 3.48 -4.69 -2.69
N LYS A 91 4.07 -5.63 -3.43
CA LYS A 91 3.36 -6.52 -4.36
C LYS A 91 2.57 -7.56 -3.58
N LEU A 92 1.25 -7.58 -3.79
CA LEU A 92 0.39 -8.71 -3.43
C LEU A 92 0.58 -9.78 -4.50
N LEU A 93 1.12 -10.93 -4.12
CA LEU A 93 1.40 -12.06 -5.01
C LEU A 93 0.18 -12.97 -5.14
N ASP A 94 -0.47 -13.27 -4.02
CA ASP A 94 -1.57 -14.24 -3.96
C ASP A 94 -2.48 -13.99 -2.74
N ILE A 95 -3.67 -14.59 -2.79
CA ILE A 95 -4.68 -14.55 -1.73
C ILE A 95 -5.13 -15.99 -1.49
N VAL A 96 -4.71 -16.57 -0.37
CA VAL A 96 -5.00 -17.98 -0.05
C VAL A 96 -5.95 -18.08 1.14
N ARG A 97 -6.56 -19.25 1.30
CA ARG A 97 -7.45 -19.53 2.42
C ARG A 97 -7.32 -20.95 2.88
N ASP A 98 -7.12 -21.11 4.18
CA ASP A 98 -7.08 -22.41 4.82
C ASP A 98 -8.41 -23.13 4.63
N GLN A 99 -8.39 -24.33 4.07
CA GLN A 99 -9.63 -25.01 3.69
C GLN A 99 -10.40 -25.52 4.91
N HIS A 100 -9.74 -25.74 6.04
CA HIS A 100 -10.39 -26.22 7.27
C HIS A 100 -10.94 -25.05 8.12
N SER A 101 -10.07 -24.19 8.61
CA SER A 101 -10.39 -23.04 9.47
C SER A 101 -11.02 -21.88 8.70
N LYS A 102 -10.96 -21.89 7.37
CA LYS A 102 -11.46 -20.83 6.50
C LYS A 102 -10.75 -19.48 6.71
N THR A 103 -9.58 -19.49 7.33
CA THR A 103 -8.76 -18.31 7.63
C THR A 103 -8.08 -17.79 6.35
N PRO A 104 -8.28 -16.52 5.97
CA PRO A 104 -7.63 -15.95 4.79
C PRO A 104 -6.23 -15.44 5.11
N SER A 105 -5.32 -15.60 4.16
CA SER A 105 -3.95 -15.09 4.21
C SER A 105 -3.63 -14.32 2.94
N LEU A 106 -2.86 -13.24 3.09
CA LEU A 106 -2.35 -12.44 1.97
C LEU A 106 -0.87 -12.74 1.80
N ILE A 107 -0.46 -13.07 0.57
CA ILE A 107 0.92 -13.40 0.23
C ILE A 107 1.56 -12.19 -0.43
N PHE A 108 2.70 -11.75 0.10
CA PHE A 108 3.43 -10.59 -0.40
C PHE A 108 4.84 -10.97 -0.84
N GLU A 109 5.42 -10.12 -1.69
CA GLU A 109 6.85 -10.18 -1.96
C GLU A 109 7.67 -10.07 -0.67
N CYS A 110 8.81 -10.77 -0.62
CA CYS A 110 9.72 -10.68 0.50
C CYS A 110 10.61 -9.43 0.37
N VAL A 111 10.41 -8.46 1.25
CA VAL A 111 11.25 -7.26 1.34
C VAL A 111 12.26 -7.44 2.47
N ASN A 112 13.55 -7.33 2.14
CA ASN A 112 14.61 -7.26 3.14
C ASN A 112 14.43 -5.98 3.95
N SER A 113 13.94 -6.13 5.18
CA SER A 113 13.68 -5.01 6.08
C SER A 113 14.62 -5.04 7.27
N THR A 114 15.17 -3.87 7.58
CA THR A 114 15.86 -3.62 8.84
C THR A 114 14.86 -2.96 9.79
N ASP A 115 14.83 -3.42 11.05
CA ASP A 115 13.96 -2.81 12.06
C ASP A 115 14.26 -1.30 12.17
N PHE A 116 13.22 -0.47 12.14
CA PHE A 116 13.38 0.99 12.10
C PHE A 116 14.09 1.53 13.35
N LYS A 117 14.03 0.85 14.50
CA LYS A 117 14.76 1.25 15.71
C LYS A 117 16.26 1.05 15.56
N VAL A 118 16.67 0.11 14.72
CA VAL A 118 18.08 -0.13 14.37
C VAL A 118 18.49 0.78 13.22
N LEU A 119 17.62 0.92 12.20
CA LEU A 119 17.92 1.69 11.00
C LEU A 119 17.98 3.20 11.26
N TYR A 120 16.99 3.79 11.94
CA TYR A 120 16.88 5.24 12.06
C TYR A 120 18.08 5.92 12.73
N PRO A 121 18.69 5.36 13.81
CA PRO A 121 19.90 5.94 14.38
C PRO A 121 21.14 5.88 13.47
N THR A 122 21.15 4.99 12.47
CA THR A 122 22.28 4.84 11.54
C THR A 122 22.14 5.69 10.28
N LEU A 123 20.97 6.31 10.05
CA LEU A 123 20.74 7.09 8.85
C LEU A 123 21.55 8.39 8.90
N THR A 124 22.28 8.65 7.82
CA THR A 124 22.87 9.97 7.59
C THR A 124 21.79 10.96 7.18
N ASP A 125 22.11 12.26 7.22
CA ASP A 125 21.23 13.30 6.69
C ASP A 125 20.82 13.01 5.24
N TYR A 126 21.77 12.57 4.39
CA TYR A 126 21.49 12.18 3.01
C TYR A 126 20.49 11.01 2.92
N ASP A 127 20.64 9.97 3.75
CA ASP A 127 19.73 8.82 3.72
C ASP A 127 18.31 9.21 4.13
N ILE A 128 18.17 10.06 5.15
CA ILE A 128 16.87 10.58 5.60
C ILE A 128 16.18 11.32 4.45
N ARG A 129 16.91 12.24 3.80
CA ARG A 129 16.42 13.00 2.64
C ARG A 129 16.00 12.09 1.50
N TYR A 130 16.82 11.09 1.20
CA TYR A 130 16.56 10.11 0.15
C TYR A 130 15.28 9.28 0.44
N TYR A 131 15.13 8.72 1.64
CA TYR A 131 13.95 7.93 1.98
C TYR A 131 12.67 8.77 2.03
N ILE A 132 12.75 10.00 2.54
CA ILE A 132 11.64 10.95 2.48
C ILE A 132 11.28 11.22 1.00
N TYR A 133 12.27 11.44 0.15
CA TYR A 133 12.04 11.64 -1.28
C TYR A 133 11.35 10.44 -1.94
N GLU A 134 11.78 9.21 -1.65
CA GLU A 134 11.13 7.99 -2.15
C GLU A 134 9.66 7.86 -1.70
N LEU A 135 9.34 8.27 -0.46
CA LEU A 135 7.96 8.34 0.02
C LEU A 135 7.15 9.42 -0.72
N LEU A 136 7.75 10.59 -0.96
CA LEU A 136 7.10 11.70 -1.67
C LEU A 136 6.85 11.40 -3.14
N LYS A 137 7.65 10.55 -3.81
CA LYS A 137 7.36 10.09 -5.17
C LYS A 137 5.98 9.43 -5.30
N VAL A 138 5.52 8.78 -4.23
CA VAL A 138 4.21 8.11 -4.16
C VAL A 138 3.14 9.01 -3.54
N LEU A 139 3.50 9.74 -2.48
CA LEU A 139 2.55 10.52 -1.67
C LEU A 139 2.34 11.95 -2.17
N GLY A 140 3.25 12.47 -2.99
CA GLY A 140 3.21 13.84 -3.52
C GLY A 140 3.66 14.87 -2.48
N THR A 141 4.00 16.07 -2.95
CA THR A 141 4.56 17.14 -2.10
C THR A 141 3.51 18.04 -1.47
N ASP A 142 2.24 17.99 -1.89
CA ASP A 142 1.20 18.94 -1.44
C ASP A 142 0.92 18.89 0.06
N GLU A 143 0.91 17.68 0.63
CA GLU A 143 0.69 17.47 2.07
C GLU A 143 1.95 17.84 2.88
N LEU A 144 3.14 17.62 2.33
CA LEU A 144 4.40 18.08 2.92
C LEU A 144 4.45 19.62 2.95
N ASN A 145 4.18 20.27 1.82
CA ASN A 145 4.17 21.73 1.72
C ASN A 145 3.14 22.37 2.66
N ALA A 146 1.95 21.76 2.78
CA ALA A 146 0.95 22.19 3.75
C ALA A 146 1.44 22.04 5.21
N TYR A 147 2.19 20.98 5.51
CA TYR A 147 2.78 20.78 6.83
C TYR A 147 3.89 21.82 7.11
N LEU A 148 4.82 22.01 6.19
CA LEU A 148 5.91 23.00 6.30
C LEU A 148 5.36 24.40 6.54
N ASN A 149 4.36 24.82 5.75
CA ASN A 149 3.69 26.11 5.92
C ASN A 149 2.97 26.25 7.26
N LYS A 150 2.31 25.17 7.73
CA LYS A 150 1.58 25.20 9.01
C LYS A 150 2.53 25.41 10.19
N TYR A 151 3.73 24.83 10.15
CA TYR A 151 4.70 24.88 11.24
C TYR A 151 5.85 25.86 10.99
N GLN A 152 5.79 26.65 9.92
CA GLN A 152 6.84 27.61 9.53
C GLN A 152 8.23 26.95 9.43
N LEU A 153 8.26 25.74 8.90
CA LEU A 153 9.49 24.97 8.69
C LEU A 153 10.02 25.27 7.28
N VAL A 154 11.33 25.47 7.19
CA VAL A 154 12.04 25.70 5.92
C VAL A 154 12.88 24.46 5.62
N LEU A 155 12.70 23.90 4.42
CA LEU A 155 13.60 22.85 3.93
C LEU A 155 14.94 23.50 3.60
N ASP A 156 16.05 22.82 3.88
CA ASP A 156 17.34 23.32 3.42
C ASP A 156 17.39 23.32 1.88
N ALA A 157 18.21 24.19 1.30
CA ALA A 157 18.24 24.41 -0.13
C ALA A 157 18.57 23.14 -0.96
N GLN A 158 19.39 22.22 -0.44
CA GLN A 158 19.67 20.96 -1.15
C GLN A 158 18.48 20.02 -1.13
N LEU A 159 17.76 19.91 0.00
CA LEU A 159 16.57 19.08 0.07
C LEU A 159 15.41 19.69 -0.72
N ASP A 160 15.26 21.01 -0.71
CA ASP A 160 14.24 21.70 -1.51
C ASP A 160 14.50 21.51 -3.00
N ALA A 161 15.76 21.54 -3.45
CA ALA A 161 16.13 21.24 -4.83
C ALA A 161 15.89 19.76 -5.20
N LEU A 162 16.17 18.83 -4.29
CA LEU A 162 15.95 17.38 -4.48
C LEU A 162 14.46 17.02 -4.51
N VAL A 163 13.69 17.61 -3.58
CA VAL A 163 12.25 17.45 -3.45
C VAL A 163 11.53 18.17 -4.59
N GLY A 164 11.98 19.34 -5.01
CA GLY A 164 11.35 20.11 -6.09
C GLY A 164 9.82 20.12 -6.04
N ARG A 165 9.19 20.22 -7.22
CA ARG A 165 7.77 19.87 -7.38
C ARG A 165 7.67 18.47 -7.97
N HIS A 166 7.51 17.46 -7.10
CA HIS A 166 6.96 16.19 -7.56
C HIS A 166 5.45 16.31 -7.62
N SER A 167 4.94 16.54 -8.83
CA SER A 167 3.58 16.12 -9.13
C SER A 167 3.53 14.63 -8.83
N ARG A 168 2.64 14.23 -7.93
CA ARG A 168 2.42 12.82 -7.60
C ARG A 168 2.34 12.02 -8.90
N LYS A 169 3.10 10.91 -8.99
CA LYS A 169 3.22 10.20 -10.27
C LYS A 169 1.83 9.86 -10.82
N PRO A 170 1.56 10.13 -12.11
CA PRO A 170 0.28 9.79 -12.71
C PRO A 170 0.09 8.28 -12.64
N TRP A 171 -1.13 7.88 -12.32
CA TRP A 171 -1.48 6.49 -12.01
C TRP A 171 -1.17 5.52 -13.17
N SER A 172 -1.15 6.01 -14.40
CA SER A 172 -0.71 5.26 -15.57
C SER A 172 0.67 4.63 -15.46
N ARG A 173 1.56 5.19 -14.65
CA ARG A 173 2.89 4.63 -14.39
C ARG A 173 2.89 3.39 -13.48
N PHE A 174 1.76 3.12 -12.86
CA PHE A 174 1.53 1.96 -11.99
C PHE A 174 0.85 0.84 -12.78
N ILE A 175 0.38 1.10 -14.01
CA ILE A 175 -0.16 0.09 -14.91
C ILE A 175 1.02 -0.66 -15.55
N ASN A 176 1.03 -1.98 -15.43
CA ASN A 176 2.02 -2.89 -15.99
C ASN A 176 1.34 -4.14 -16.54
N THR A 177 2.11 -5.05 -17.15
CA THR A 177 1.60 -6.31 -17.69
C THR A 177 0.83 -7.15 -16.66
N ASP A 178 1.22 -7.07 -15.39
CA ASP A 178 0.67 -7.89 -14.30
C ASP A 178 -0.71 -7.39 -13.85
N ASN A 179 -1.01 -6.10 -14.01
CA ASN A 179 -2.26 -5.49 -13.52
C ASN A 179 -3.10 -4.81 -14.61
N GLN A 180 -2.64 -4.73 -15.86
CA GLN A 180 -3.35 -4.03 -16.94
C GLN A 180 -4.77 -4.58 -17.14
N HIS A 181 -4.97 -5.89 -16.92
CA HIS A 181 -6.26 -6.55 -17.04
C HIS A 181 -7.28 -6.09 -15.98
N LEU A 182 -6.81 -5.45 -14.91
CA LEU A 182 -7.62 -4.87 -13.84
C LEU A 182 -7.96 -3.39 -14.10
N VAL A 183 -7.43 -2.79 -15.16
CA VAL A 183 -7.51 -1.34 -15.42
C VAL A 183 -8.11 -1.09 -16.81
N SER A 184 -9.27 -0.40 -16.89
CA SER A 184 -9.84 -0.03 -18.19
C SER A 184 -9.10 1.17 -18.82
N PRO A 185 -9.07 1.30 -20.16
CA PRO A 185 -8.33 2.35 -20.87
C PRO A 185 -8.73 3.79 -20.50
N GLU A 186 -9.92 4.03 -19.94
CA GLU A 186 -10.38 5.38 -19.57
C GLU A 186 -9.83 5.89 -18.21
N ALA A 187 -9.01 5.11 -17.52
CA ALA A 187 -8.82 5.24 -16.07
C ALA A 187 -7.70 6.20 -15.57
N HIS A 188 -7.27 7.21 -16.31
CA HIS A 188 -5.94 7.83 -16.12
C HIS A 188 -5.61 8.61 -14.81
N PRO A 189 -6.50 9.28 -14.03
CA PRO A 189 -6.01 10.31 -13.06
C PRO A 189 -6.13 10.10 -11.51
N TYR A 190 -6.03 8.91 -10.90
CA TYR A 190 -6.84 8.64 -9.68
C TYR A 190 -6.26 8.44 -8.26
N PHE A 191 -4.95 8.40 -8.04
CA PHE A 191 -4.45 7.80 -6.78
C PHE A 191 -4.32 8.68 -5.53
N LEU A 192 -4.78 9.93 -5.54
CA LEU A 192 -4.49 10.85 -4.44
C LEU A 192 -5.37 10.72 -3.20
N GLN A 193 -6.47 9.99 -3.26
CA GLN A 193 -7.53 10.13 -2.26
C GLN A 193 -7.58 9.04 -1.17
N VAL A 194 -6.89 7.90 -1.34
CA VAL A 194 -6.90 6.79 -0.38
C VAL A 194 -6.41 7.23 1.01
N ARG A 195 -5.50 8.22 1.10
CA ARG A 195 -4.97 8.75 2.36
C ARG A 195 -5.93 9.63 3.16
N SER A 196 -6.93 10.23 2.51
CA SER A 196 -7.92 11.09 3.20
C SER A 196 -8.89 10.29 4.09
N ALA A 197 -9.10 9.01 3.75
CA ALA A 197 -9.99 8.10 4.46
C ALA A 197 -9.37 7.47 5.73
N GLU A 198 -8.04 7.52 5.88
CA GLU A 198 -7.34 7.03 7.07
C GLU A 198 -7.18 8.13 8.13
N ASN A 199 -6.88 9.36 7.71
CA ASN A 199 -6.70 10.50 8.64
C ASN A 199 -8.00 10.98 9.32
N SER A 200 -9.16 10.70 8.74
CA SER A 200 -10.47 10.98 9.34
C SER A 200 -10.89 9.97 10.42
N ARG A 201 -10.23 8.80 10.49
CA ARG A 201 -10.51 7.77 11.50
C ARG A 201 -9.57 7.78 12.71
N MET A 202 -8.40 8.41 12.60
CA MET A 202 -7.50 8.61 13.75
C MET A 202 -7.89 9.80 14.63
N ARG A 203 -8.91 10.60 14.27
CA ARG A 203 -9.43 11.71 15.09
C ARG A 203 -10.68 11.36 15.90
N THR A 204 -11.03 10.08 16.00
CA THR A 204 -12.19 9.60 16.79
C THR A 204 -11.83 8.47 17.78
N GLN A 205 -10.57 8.42 18.22
CA GLN A 205 -10.19 7.78 19.48
C GLN A 205 -9.41 8.78 20.33
#